data_AF-A0A382WIT2-F1
#
_entry.id   AF-A0A382WIT2-F1
#
_cell.length_a   1.000
_cell.length_b   1.000
_cell.length_c   1.000
_cell.angle_alpha   90.00
_cell.angle_beta   90.00
_cell.angle_gamma   90.00
#
_symmetry.space_group_name_H-M   'P 1'
#
loop_
_entity.id
_entity.type
_entity.pdbx_description
1 polymer ?
#
loop_
_entity_poly.entity_id
_entity_poly.type
_entity_poly.pdbx_seq_one_letter_code
_entity_poly.pdbx_strand_id
1 'polypeptide(L)'
;MSIKTVFSRLGTFLDSTFVFLRRAALVVILIIIIGAIVGGLTGSKVDIPEDAILVLDIDGPIVEELSQTEFERTLGQLTNSAVPEVLLSDLIAIIESAKNDERIKYLLLDLEHFGGGNPSKLQAVARALK
;
A
#
# COMPACT_ATOMS: atom_id res chain seq x y z
N MET A 1 -12.78 23.66 -66.03
CA MET A 1 -12.62 22.91 -64.77
C MET A 1 -13.99 22.80 -64.12
N SER A 2 -14.50 21.59 -63.90
CA SER A 2 -15.96 21.37 -63.69
C SER A 2 -16.42 21.78 -62.28
N ILE A 3 -17.50 22.58 -62.22
CA ILE A 3 -18.11 23.15 -61.01
C ILE A 3 -18.46 22.08 -59.95
N LYS A 4 -18.73 20.84 -60.40
CA LYS A 4 -19.08 19.69 -59.57
C LYS A 4 -17.93 19.26 -58.65
N THR A 5 -16.68 19.45 -59.07
CA THR A 5 -15.50 19.13 -58.27
C THR A 5 -15.25 20.17 -57.17
N VAL A 6 -15.67 21.42 -57.38
CA VAL A 6 -15.56 22.48 -56.36
C VAL A 6 -16.63 22.28 -55.29
N PHE A 7 -17.85 21.91 -55.69
CA PHE A 7 -18.96 21.66 -54.78
C PHE A 7 -18.78 20.39 -53.95
N SER A 8 -18.26 19.30 -54.55
CA SER A 8 -17.97 18.08 -53.81
C SER A 8 -16.83 18.26 -52.81
N ARG A 9 -15.81 19.06 -53.14
CA ARG A 9 -14.73 19.42 -52.21
C ARG A 9 -15.29 20.20 -51.02
N LEU A 10 -16.13 21.20 -51.24
CA LEU A 10 -16.72 22.00 -50.17
C LEU A 10 -17.59 21.17 -49.20
N GLY A 11 -18.35 20.21 -49.72
CA GLY A 11 -19.10 19.24 -48.90
C GLY A 11 -18.19 18.37 -48.04
N THR A 12 -17.12 17.82 -48.63
CA THR A 12 -16.14 17.02 -47.85
C THR A 12 -15.37 17.83 -46.80
N PHE A 13 -15.16 19.14 -47.01
CA PHE A 13 -14.56 20.03 -46.02
C PHE A 13 -15.47 20.25 -44.80
N LEU A 14 -16.79 20.38 -45.04
CA LEU A 14 -17.77 20.55 -43.97
C LEU A 14 -17.88 19.26 -43.12
N ASP A 15 -17.99 18.10 -43.76
CA ASP A 15 -18.05 16.81 -43.05
C ASP A 15 -16.77 16.49 -42.28
N SER A 16 -15.60 16.81 -42.85
CA SER A 16 -14.31 16.65 -42.15
C SER A 16 -14.24 17.52 -40.89
N THR A 17 -14.86 18.70 -40.91
CA THR A 17 -14.92 19.60 -39.75
C THR A 17 -15.80 19.03 -38.64
N PHE A 18 -16.96 18.45 -38.98
CA PHE A 18 -17.82 17.78 -37.98
C PHE A 18 -17.17 16.54 -37.38
N VAL A 19 -16.44 15.75 -38.19
CA VAL A 19 -15.68 14.59 -37.69
C VAL A 19 -14.53 15.05 -36.78
N PHE A 20 -13.83 16.13 -37.12
CA PHE A 20 -12.80 16.72 -36.27
C PHE A 20 -13.38 17.20 -34.93
N LEU A 21 -14.52 17.90 -34.95
CA LEU A 21 -15.17 18.40 -33.75
C LEU A 21 -15.63 17.27 -32.82
N ARG A 22 -16.20 16.20 -33.37
CA ARG A 22 -16.59 15.00 -32.59
C ARG A 22 -15.38 14.31 -31.96
N ARG A 23 -14.26 14.19 -32.70
CA ARG A 23 -13.01 13.62 -32.18
C ARG A 23 -12.39 14.50 -31.10
N ALA A 24 -12.40 15.82 -31.28
CA ALA A 24 -11.92 16.77 -30.29
C ALA A 24 -12.75 16.71 -28.99
N ALA A 25 -14.07 16.62 -29.09
CA ALA A 25 -14.95 16.47 -27.93
C ALA A 25 -14.65 15.19 -27.13
N LEU A 26 -14.39 14.07 -27.81
CA LEU A 26 -13.99 12.82 -27.16
C LEU A 26 -12.65 12.95 -26.42
N VAL A 27 -11.68 13.65 -27.01
CA VAL A 27 -10.38 13.92 -26.35
C VAL A 27 -10.56 14.80 -25.11
N VAL A 28 -11.41 15.83 -25.18
CA VAL A 28 -11.71 16.68 -24.02
C VAL A 28 -12.37 15.89 -22.90
N ILE A 29 -13.35 15.02 -23.21
CA ILE A 29 -13.98 14.14 -22.23
C ILE A 29 -12.94 13.21 -21.60
N LEU A 30 -12.04 12.63 -22.40
CA LEU A 30 -10.97 11.77 -21.90
C LEU A 30 -10.03 12.53 -20.95
N ILE A 31 -9.64 13.77 -21.28
CA ILE A 31 -8.82 14.62 -20.42
C ILE A 31 -9.53 14.92 -19.10
N ILE A 32 -10.84 15.18 -19.12
CA ILE A 32 -11.64 15.40 -17.90
C ILE A 32 -11.66 14.15 -17.03
N ILE A 33 -11.87 12.97 -17.63
CA ILE A 33 -11.88 11.69 -16.89
C ILE A 33 -10.51 11.43 -16.26
N ILE A 34 -9.43 11.59 -17.02
CA ILE A 34 -8.06 11.43 -16.51
C ILE A 34 -7.78 12.45 -15.41
N GLY A 35 -8.17 13.71 -15.60
CA GLY A 35 -8.03 14.78 -14.60
C GLY A 35 -8.80 14.50 -13.32
N ALA A 36 -10.00 13.92 -13.42
CA ALA A 36 -10.80 13.52 -12.25
C ALA A 36 -10.18 12.33 -11.51
N ILE A 37 -9.65 11.34 -12.22
CA ILE A 37 -8.94 10.19 -11.63
C ILE A 37 -7.67 10.68 -10.92
N VAL A 38 -6.84 11.46 -11.61
CA VAL A 38 -5.57 11.98 -11.04
C VAL A 38 -5.83 12.97 -9.90
N GLY A 39 -6.83 13.83 -10.03
CA GLY A 39 -7.23 14.79 -8.99
C GLY A 39 -7.84 14.12 -7.75
N GLY A 40 -8.52 12.99 -7.92
CA GLY A 40 -9.03 12.19 -6.80
C GLY A 40 -7.93 11.47 -6.03
N LEU A 41 -6.80 11.14 -6.68
CA LEU A 41 -5.68 10.43 -6.07
C LEU A 41 -4.72 11.33 -5.27
N THR A 42 -4.78 12.66 -5.44
CA THR A 42 -3.91 13.59 -4.69
C THR A 42 -4.49 14.01 -3.33
N GLY A 43 -5.70 13.55 -3.00
CA GLY A 43 -6.41 13.87 -1.77
C GLY A 43 -6.08 12.94 -0.61
N SER A 44 -4.83 12.82 -0.21
CA SER A 44 -4.44 12.32 1.11
C SER A 44 -3.00 12.73 1.38
N LYS A 45 -2.80 13.96 1.85
CA LYS A 45 -1.66 14.20 2.74
C LYS A 45 -1.93 13.31 3.94
N VAL A 46 -1.29 12.14 3.95
CA VAL A 46 -1.24 11.30 5.14
C VAL A 46 -0.53 12.17 6.16
N ASP A 47 -1.33 12.78 7.03
CA ASP A 47 -0.82 13.54 8.16
C ASP A 47 -0.23 12.49 9.10
N ILE A 48 1.08 12.29 9.00
CA ILE A 48 1.77 11.34 9.85
C ILE A 48 1.78 11.99 11.23
N PRO A 49 1.09 11.43 12.23
CA PRO A 49 1.04 12.03 13.55
C PRO A 49 2.48 12.19 14.07
N GLU A 50 2.81 13.38 14.57
CA GLU A 50 4.12 13.61 15.19
C GLU A 50 4.29 12.79 16.49
N ASP A 51 3.18 12.36 17.09
CA ASP A 51 3.14 11.50 18.27
C ASP A 51 2.39 10.19 17.96
N ALA A 52 3.13 9.18 17.52
CA ALA A 52 2.63 7.85 17.23
C ALA A 52 2.88 6.86 18.38
N ILE A 53 2.04 5.83 18.46
CA ILE A 53 2.20 4.68 19.35
C ILE A 53 2.52 3.47 18.48
N LEU A 54 3.62 2.77 18.78
CA LEU A 54 3.90 1.48 18.16
C LEU A 54 3.14 0.40 18.91
N VAL A 55 2.14 -0.19 18.26
CA VAL A 55 1.45 -1.38 18.76
C VAL A 55 2.21 -2.60 18.26
N LEU A 56 2.77 -3.34 19.21
CA LEU A 56 3.47 -4.58 18.96
C LEU A 56 2.53 -5.74 19.27
N ASP A 57 1.88 -6.24 18.23
CA ASP A 57 0.99 -7.39 18.29
C ASP A 57 1.81 -8.69 18.25
N ILE A 58 1.93 -9.36 19.40
CA ILE A 58 2.69 -10.60 19.52
C ILE A 58 1.72 -11.78 19.47
N ASP A 59 1.37 -12.18 18.25
CA ASP A 59 0.53 -13.35 17.98
C ASP A 59 1.38 -14.62 17.85
N GLY A 60 1.22 -15.55 18.80
CA GLY A 60 1.94 -16.82 18.83
C GLY A 60 3.28 -16.79 19.58
N PRO A 61 4.06 -17.89 19.53
CA PRO A 61 5.30 -18.02 20.28
C PRO A 61 6.48 -17.30 19.62
N ILE A 62 7.44 -16.84 20.43
CA ILE A 62 8.68 -16.23 19.96
C ILE A 62 9.69 -17.31 19.56
N VAL A 63 10.03 -17.35 18.28
CA VAL A 63 10.94 -18.31 17.66
C VAL A 63 12.25 -17.65 17.22
N GLU A 64 13.32 -18.42 17.11
CA GLU A 64 14.60 -17.91 16.57
C GLU A 64 14.67 -18.07 15.06
N GLU A 65 13.92 -19.02 14.53
CA GLU A 65 13.75 -19.30 13.12
C GLU A 65 12.32 -19.76 12.94
N LEU A 66 11.70 -19.33 11.84
CA LEU A 66 10.32 -19.66 11.52
C LEU A 66 10.26 -21.14 11.10
N SER A 67 9.31 -21.88 11.64
CA SER A 67 9.16 -23.30 11.31
C SER A 67 8.68 -23.52 9.87
N GLN A 68 7.98 -22.53 9.33
CA GLN A 68 7.41 -22.53 7.99
C GLN A 68 8.22 -21.63 7.05
N THR A 69 8.38 -22.09 5.80
CA THR A 69 8.94 -21.26 4.73
C THR A 69 8.01 -20.10 4.37
N GLU A 70 8.55 -19.06 3.72
CA GLU A 70 7.75 -17.91 3.25
C GLU A 70 6.57 -18.34 2.36
N PHE A 71 6.80 -19.33 1.49
CA PHE A 71 5.76 -19.86 0.60
C PHE A 71 4.66 -20.59 1.38
N GLU A 72 5.03 -21.45 2.33
CA GLU A 72 4.07 -22.16 3.18
C GLU A 72 3.26 -21.22 4.07
N ARG A 73 3.89 -20.19 4.64
CA ARG A 73 3.18 -19.16 5.42
C ARG A 73 2.17 -18.41 4.58
N THR A 74 2.58 -17.97 3.38
CA THR A 74 1.68 -17.26 2.46
C THR A 74 0.49 -18.14 2.09
N LEU A 75 0.72 -19.41 1.77
CA LEU A 75 -0.37 -20.35 1.47
C LEU A 75 -1.26 -20.63 2.69
N GLY A 76 -0.65 -20.75 3.88
CA GLY A 76 -1.35 -20.91 5.15
C GLY A 76 -2.25 -19.72 5.48
N GLN A 77 -1.81 -18.49 5.22
CA GLN A 77 -2.62 -17.28 5.42
C GLN A 77 -3.83 -17.27 4.48
N LEU A 78 -3.66 -17.64 3.21
CA LEU A 78 -4.77 -17.75 2.24
C LEU A 78 -5.80 -18.81 2.61
N THR A 79 -5.34 -19.91 3.22
CA THR A 79 -6.18 -21.05 3.64
C THR A 79 -6.61 -20.96 5.11
N ASN A 80 -6.31 -19.85 5.79
CA ASN A 80 -6.58 -19.61 7.21
C ASN A 80 -6.07 -20.73 8.14
N SER A 81 -4.97 -21.37 7.75
CA SER A 81 -4.31 -22.50 8.43
C SER A 81 -2.86 -22.20 8.82
N ALA A 82 -2.44 -20.92 8.72
CA ALA A 82 -1.12 -20.49 9.18
C ALA A 82 -1.02 -20.66 10.71
N VAL A 83 0.14 -21.13 11.17
CA VAL A 83 0.46 -21.13 12.60
C VAL A 83 1.21 -19.82 12.87
N PRO A 84 0.65 -18.91 13.69
CA PRO A 84 1.31 -17.65 13.98
C PRO A 84 2.57 -17.92 14.80
N GLU A 85 3.69 -17.35 14.37
CA GLU A 85 4.99 -17.40 15.05
C GLU A 85 5.67 -16.04 14.90
N VAL A 86 6.34 -15.58 15.96
CA VAL A 86 7.01 -14.27 15.98
C VAL A 86 8.52 -14.48 15.98
N LEU A 87 9.21 -13.92 14.98
CA LEU A 87 10.66 -14.04 14.88
C LEU A 87 11.35 -13.09 15.88
N LEU A 88 12.24 -13.63 16.70
CA LEU A 88 12.98 -12.87 17.71
C LEU A 88 13.82 -11.75 17.09
N SER A 89 14.47 -11.99 15.95
CA SER A 89 15.28 -10.98 15.27
C SER A 89 14.45 -9.79 14.81
N ASP A 90 13.28 -10.05 14.24
CA ASP A 90 12.40 -9.00 13.71
C ASP A 90 11.83 -8.18 14.85
N LEU A 91 11.41 -8.85 15.92
CA LEU A 91 10.94 -8.21 17.15
C LEU A 91 11.99 -7.25 17.73
N ILE A 92 13.24 -7.70 17.86
CA ILE A 92 14.35 -6.84 18.34
C ILE A 92 14.60 -5.69 17.36
N ALA A 93 14.65 -5.95 16.05
CA ALA A 93 14.91 -4.94 15.04
C ALA A 93 13.82 -3.85 15.01
N ILE A 94 12.55 -4.23 15.19
CA ILE A 94 11.43 -3.29 15.28
C ILE A 94 11.56 -2.42 16.53
N ILE A 95 11.89 -3.00 17.69
CA ILE A 95 12.09 -2.26 18.94
C ILE A 95 13.27 -1.29 18.80
N GLU A 96 14.39 -1.71 18.22
CA GLU A 96 15.56 -0.85 17.99
C GLU A 96 15.27 0.26 16.99
N SER A 97 14.53 -0.04 15.92
CA SER A 97 14.07 0.96 14.95
C SER A 97 13.17 2.00 15.63
N ALA A 98 12.23 1.53 16.45
CA ALA A 98 11.29 2.39 17.18
C ALA A 98 11.98 3.29 18.20
N LYS A 99 13.04 2.79 18.86
CA LYS A 99 13.85 3.57 19.80
C LYS A 99 14.54 4.77 19.15
N ASN A 100 14.84 4.68 17.85
CA ASN A 100 15.51 5.73 17.09
C ASN A 100 14.54 6.65 16.32
N ASP A 101 13.24 6.38 16.34
CA ASP A 101 12.22 7.17 15.65
C ASP A 101 11.59 8.19 16.60
N GLU A 102 11.89 9.48 16.40
CA GLU A 102 11.38 10.57 17.24
C GLU A 102 9.85 10.67 17.28
N ARG A 103 9.16 10.09 16.29
CA ARG A 103 7.70 10.09 16.19
C ARG A 103 7.06 9.06 17.11
N ILE A 104 7.77 8.01 17.52
CA ILE A 104 7.22 6.94 18.35
C ILE A 104 7.43 7.31 19.82
N LYS A 105 6.36 7.74 20.50
CA LYS A 105 6.42 8.16 21.91
C LYS A 105 6.16 7.02 22.89
N TYR A 106 5.37 6.05 22.48
CA TYR A 106 4.95 4.94 23.33
C TYR A 106 5.00 3.63 22.56
N LEU A 107 5.24 2.55 23.30
CA LEU A 107 5.18 1.19 22.79
C LEU A 107 4.10 0.45 23.58
N LEU A 108 3.08 -0.05 22.88
CA LEU A 108 2.03 -0.88 23.43
C LEU A 108 2.35 -2.33 23.08
N LEU A 109 2.68 -3.15 24.08
CA LEU A 109 2.78 -4.59 23.89
C LEU A 109 1.38 -5.18 24.00
N ASP A 110 0.87 -5.70 22.89
CA ASP A 110 -0.32 -6.53 22.89
C ASP A 110 0.09 -8.00 23.03
N LEU A 111 -0.36 -8.62 24.11
CA LEU A 111 -0.02 -9.99 24.49
C LEU A 111 -1.26 -10.88 24.57
N GLU A 112 -2.41 -10.45 24.01
CA GLU A 112 -3.66 -11.22 24.05
C GLU A 112 -3.48 -12.63 23.47
N HIS A 113 -2.75 -12.73 22.36
CA HIS A 113 -2.49 -13.98 21.65
C HIS A 113 -1.07 -14.51 21.86
N PHE A 114 -0.38 -14.04 22.91
CA PHE A 114 1.02 -14.39 23.13
C PHE A 114 1.19 -15.87 23.45
N GLY A 115 1.89 -16.59 22.56
CA GLY A 115 2.12 -18.04 22.66
C GLY A 115 3.31 -18.44 23.54
N GLY A 116 4.03 -17.47 24.12
CA GLY A 116 5.17 -17.72 25.01
C GLY A 116 6.53 -17.74 24.29
N GLY A 117 7.57 -18.10 25.04
CA GLY A 117 8.93 -18.21 24.51
C GLY A 117 9.89 -18.74 25.57
N ASN A 118 11.04 -19.28 25.15
CA ASN A 118 12.07 -19.71 26.08
C ASN A 118 12.56 -18.50 26.93
N PRO A 119 12.80 -18.64 28.24
CA PRO A 119 13.37 -17.60 29.08
C PRO A 119 14.55 -16.83 28.48
N SER A 120 15.43 -17.49 27.73
CA SER A 120 16.55 -16.83 27.04
C SER A 120 16.08 -15.79 26.02
N LYS A 121 15.05 -16.12 25.23
CA LYS A 121 14.47 -15.24 24.20
C LYS A 121 13.72 -14.09 24.82
N LEU A 122 12.93 -14.35 25.86
CA LEU A 122 12.22 -13.30 26.60
C LEU A 122 13.20 -12.30 27.23
N GLN A 123 14.32 -12.80 27.75
CA GLN A 123 15.36 -11.95 28.30
C GLN A 123 16.08 -11.12 27.23
N ALA A 124 16.17 -11.61 25.99
CA ALA A 124 16.69 -10.84 24.86
C ALA A 124 15.73 -9.70 24.50
N VAL A 125 14.42 -9.97 24.40
CA VAL A 125 13.40 -8.93 24.17
C VAL A 125 13.40 -7.89 25.30
N ALA A 126 13.45 -8.34 26.56
CA ALA A 126 13.52 -7.45 27.72
C ALA A 126 14.76 -6.54 27.71
N ARG A 127 15.88 -7.01 27.14
CA ARG A 127 17.08 -6.18 26.95
C ARG A 127 16.89 -5.13 25.85
N ALA A 128 16.18 -5.46 24.77
CA ALA A 128 15.87 -4.52 23.70
C ALA A 128 14.91 -3.40 24.15
N LEU A 129 13.99 -3.72 25.07
CA LEU A 129 13.04 -2.75 25.65
C LEU A 129 13.68 -1.73 26.62
N LYS A 130 14.97 -1.88 26.95
CA LYS A 130 15.69 -1.01 27.88
C LYS A 130 16.46 0.10 27.16
#